data_AF-A0A3D4W785-F1
#
_entry.id   AF-A0A3D4W785-F1
#
_cell.length_a   1.000
_cell.length_b   1.000
_cell.length_c   1.000
_cell.angle_alpha   90.00
_cell.angle_beta   90.00
_cell.angle_gamma   90.00
#
_symmetry.space_group_name_H-M   'P 1'
#
loop_
_entity.id
_entity.type
_entity.pdbx_description
1 polymer ?
#
loop_
_entity_poly.entity_id
_entity_poly.type
_entity_poly.pdbx_seq_one_letter_code
_entity_poly.pdbx_strand_id
1 'polypeptide(L)' 'MKTKQEITENWLPRYTGTALQEFGGYILLTNFNHYLELFARWNNVEIRGANRAMPS' A
#
# COMPACT_ATOMS: atom_id res chain seq x y z
N MET A 1 -21.50 -7.26 15.29
CA MET A 1 -21.27 -7.16 13.83
C MET A 1 -20.01 -6.36 13.61
N LYS A 2 -19.10 -6.78 12.72
CA LYS A 2 -17.96 -5.92 12.38
C LYS A 2 -18.43 -4.77 11.50
N THR A 3 -18.04 -3.56 11.83
CA THR A 3 -18.38 -2.38 11.01
C THR A 3 -17.52 -2.35 9.75
N LYS A 4 -17.96 -1.61 8.71
CA LYS A 4 -17.16 -1.40 7.51
C LYS A 4 -15.78 -0.82 7.86
N GLN A 5 -15.74 0.12 8.79
CA GLN A 5 -14.51 0.74 9.29
C GLN A 5 -13.56 -0.31 9.90
N GLU A 6 -14.04 -1.13 10.82
CA GLU A 6 -13.23 -2.19 11.44
C GLU A 6 -12.66 -3.20 10.42
N ILE A 7 -13.42 -3.50 9.36
CA ILE A 7 -12.96 -4.37 8.29
C ILE A 7 -11.85 -3.69 7.49
N THR A 8 -12.06 -2.44 7.07
CA THR A 8 -11.07 -1.69 6.28
C THR A 8 -9.78 -1.44 7.06
N GLU A 9 -9.88 -1.05 8.34
CA GLU A 9 -8.74 -0.83 9.23
C GLU A 9 -7.91 -2.09 9.45
N ASN A 10 -8.56 -3.26 9.47
CA ASN A 10 -7.88 -4.54 9.59
C ASN A 10 -7.21 -5.00 8.29
N TRP A 11 -7.86 -4.78 7.14
CA TRP A 11 -7.41 -5.31 5.86
C TRP A 11 -6.33 -4.45 5.19
N LEU A 12 -6.45 -3.12 5.23
CA LEU A 12 -5.53 -2.23 4.52
C LEU A 12 -4.05 -2.46 4.91
N PRO A 13 -3.69 -2.57 6.21
CA PRO A 13 -2.31 -2.86 6.60
C PRO A 13 -1.86 -4.28 6.26
N ARG A 14 -2.78 -5.25 6.15
CA ARG A 14 -2.47 -6.64 5.79
C ARG A 14 -2.06 -6.76 4.32
N TYR A 15 -2.75 -6.07 3.42
CA TYR A 15 -2.43 -6.11 1.99
C TYR A 15 -1.25 -5.21 1.62
N THR A 16 -1.15 -4.01 2.20
CA THR A 16 -0.13 -3.02 1.81
C THR A 16 1.18 -3.14 2.60
N GLY A 17 1.14 -3.75 3.78
CA GLY A 17 2.27 -3.74 4.70
C GLY A 17 2.64 -2.38 5.28
N THR A 18 1.71 -1.43 5.24
CA THR A 18 1.87 -0.08 5.77
C THR A 18 0.83 0.16 6.87
N ALA A 19 1.23 0.76 7.99
CA ALA A 19 0.30 1.07 9.07
C ALA A 19 -0.64 2.21 8.65
N LEU A 20 -1.86 2.25 9.19
CA LEU A 20 -2.88 3.24 8.78
C LEU A 20 -2.41 4.70 8.94
N GLN A 21 -1.61 4.97 9.96
CA GLN A 21 -1.10 6.30 10.29
C GLN A 21 0.00 6.78 9.33
N GLU A 22 0.57 5.88 8.53
CA GLU A 22 1.65 6.19 7.59
C GLU A 22 1.12 6.53 6.18
N PHE A 23 -0.19 6.37 5.94
CA PHE A 23 -0.80 6.78 4.67
C PHE A 23 -0.90 8.30 4.59
N GLY A 24 -0.43 8.85 3.47
CA GLY A 24 -0.63 10.26 3.14
C GLY A 24 -2.08 10.57 2.75
N GLY A 25 -2.45 11.85 2.77
CA GLY A 25 -3.78 12.31 2.35
C GLY A 25 -4.04 12.22 0.85
N TYR A 26 -3.01 11.94 0.04
CA TYR A 26 -3.09 11.81 -1.41
C TYR A 26 -2.58 10.44 -1.84
N ILE A 27 -3.43 9.69 -2.56
CA ILE A 27 -3.15 8.33 -2.99
C ILE A 27 -3.10 8.28 -4.52
N LEU A 28 -2.02 7.71 -5.05
CA LEU A 28 -1.92 7.32 -6.46
C LEU A 28 -2.07 5.80 -6.57
N LEU A 29 -2.89 5.35 -7.51
CA LEU A 29 -3.09 3.94 -7.80
C LEU A 29 -2.50 3.61 -9.16
N THR A 30 -1.84 2.46 -9.26
CA THR A 30 -1.32 1.92 -10.53
C THR A 30 -1.51 0.41 -10.54
N ASN A 31 -1.69 -0.12 -11.74
CA ASN A 31 -1.70 -1.55 -12.05
C ASN A 31 -0.40 -2.01 -12.73
N PHE A 32 0.63 -1.16 -12.77
CA PHE A 32 1.93 -1.46 -13.37
C PHE A 32 3.05 -1.39 -12.31
N ASN A 33 3.64 -2.54 -11.99
CA ASN A 33 4.74 -2.63 -11.01
C ASN A 33 5.94 -1.74 -11.40
N HIS A 34 6.20 -1.59 -12.70
CA HIS A 34 7.28 -0.75 -13.18
C HIS A 34 7.14 0.73 -12.76
N TYR A 35 5.92 1.26 -12.66
CA TYR A 35 5.69 2.63 -12.21
C TYR A 35 6.01 2.78 -10.73
N LEU A 36 5.70 1.76 -9.91
CA LEU A 36 6.06 1.75 -8.50
C LEU A 36 7.57 1.73 -8.30
N GLU A 37 8.30 0.93 -9.09
CA GLU A 37 9.77 0.89 -9.09
C GLU A 37 10.40 2.23 -9.48
N LEU A 38 9.90 2.86 -10.55
CA LEU A 38 10.37 4.18 -10.98
C LEU A 38 10.10 5.25 -9.92
N PHE A 39 8.89 5.27 -9.35
CA PHE A 39 8.53 6.21 -8.28
C PHE A 39 9.46 6.06 -7.07
N ALA A 40 9.72 4.82 -6.64
CA ALA A 40 10.62 4.52 -5.54
C ALA A 40 12.05 5.02 -5.81
N ARG A 41 12.57 4.78 -7.02
CA ARG A 41 13.89 5.26 -7.44
C ARG A 41 13.98 6.79 -7.52
N TRP A 42 13.00 7.44 -8.14
CA TRP A 42 12.99 8.89 -8.32
C TRP A 42 12.92 9.66 -6.99
N ASN A 43 12.21 9.10 -6.01
CA ASN A 43 12.06 9.71 -4.69
C ASN A 43 13.03 9.16 -3.65
N ASN A 44 13.91 8.21 -4.03
CA ASN A 44 14.83 7.53 -3.14
C ASN A 44 14.15 6.95 -1.88
N VAL A 45 13.06 6.22 -2.09
CA VAL A 45 12.27 5.54 -1.03
C VAL A 45 12.17 4.05 -1.28
N GLU A 46 11.98 3.27 -0.21
CA GLU A 46 11.81 1.83 -0.30
C GLU A 46 10.38 1.42 -0.65
N ILE A 47 10.23 0.36 -1.45
CA ILE A 47 8.93 -0.26 -1.70
C ILE A 47 8.55 -1.12 -0.49
N ARG A 48 7.44 -0.76 0.15
CA ARG A 48 6.86 -1.54 1.23
C ARG A 48 5.98 -2.66 0.68
N GLY A 49 5.98 -3.81 1.35
CA GLY A 49 5.07 -4.90 1.00
C GLY A 49 5.42 -5.69 -0.28
N ALA A 50 6.64 -5.56 -0.81
CA ALA A 50 7.08 -6.25 -2.03
C ALA A 50 6.90 -7.79 -1.99
N ASN A 51 6.91 -8.39 -0.78
CA ASN A 51 6.73 -9.83 -0.57
C ASN A 51 5.30 -10.21 -0.12
N ARG A 52 4.31 -9.32 -0.23
CA ARG A 52 2.93 -9.58 0.22
C ARG A 52 2.04 -10.08 -0.90
N ALA A 53 0.96 -10.74 -0.49
CA ALA A 53 0.04 -11.50 -1.33
C ALA A 53 -0.79 -10.68 -2.35
N MET A 54 -0.44 -9.41 -2.61
CA MET A 54 -1.04 -8.70 -3.73
C MET A 54 -0.38 -9.26 -5.00
N PRO A 55 -1.12 -9.98 -5.86
CA PRO A 55 -0.54 -10.62 -7.03
C PRO A 55 0.05 -9.56 -7.96
N SER A 56 1.24 -9.85 -8.48
CA SER A 56 1.92 -9.10 -9.54
C SER A 56 1.17 -9.14 -10.86
#